data_AF-A0A842WCX0-F1
#
_entry.id   AF-A0A842WCX0-F1
#
_cell.length_a   1.000
_cell.length_b   1.000
_cell.length_c   1.000
_cell.angle_alpha   90.00
_cell.angle_beta   90.00
_cell.angle_gamma   90.00
#
_symmetry.space_group_name_H-M   'P 1'
#
loop_
_entity.id
_entity.type
_entity.pdbx_description
1 polymer ?
#
loop_
_entity_poly.entity_id
_entity_poly.type
_entity_poly.pdbx_seq_one_letter_code
_entity_poly.pdbx_strand_id
1 'polypeptide(L)'
;MHFSLITLSFTAPSFLVNGISFMSLLLVISDTTIFIRLNFKYSYVFLFCMSKILFVCHANVGRSQMAEAYYNFLTNSKDAVSAGNMLDIENRYPKLPCTIVNLMSEEGIPINSQKPKTVTPEMVDVCDRMYVLCPREQCLDFVVNSEKAVFWNVKDPYNVTFENMRKIRDKIRKKVESVI
;
A
#
# COMPACT_ATOMS: atom_id res chain seq x y z
N MET A 1 -25.31 -12.67 -17.81
CA MET A 1 -24.51 -12.95 -16.59
C MET A 1 -25.44 -13.60 -15.59
N HIS A 2 -25.18 -14.86 -15.26
CA HIS A 2 -25.98 -15.62 -14.31
C HIS A 2 -25.67 -15.09 -12.91
N PHE A 3 -26.63 -14.41 -12.28
CA PHE A 3 -26.51 -13.99 -10.88
C PHE A 3 -26.87 -15.18 -10.00
N SER A 4 -25.90 -15.80 -9.36
CA SER A 4 -26.16 -16.74 -8.27
C SER A 4 -26.47 -15.92 -7.02
N LEU A 5 -27.76 -15.63 -6.78
CA LEU A 5 -28.22 -15.07 -5.51
C LEU A 5 -28.04 -16.13 -4.41
N ILE A 6 -26.94 -16.06 -3.68
CA ILE A 6 -26.81 -16.80 -2.42
C ILE A 6 -27.42 -15.93 -1.33
N THR A 7 -28.73 -16.08 -1.12
CA THR A 7 -29.44 -15.43 -0.02
C THR A 7 -29.27 -16.28 1.23
N LEU A 8 -28.30 -15.93 2.08
CA LEU A 8 -28.17 -16.53 3.41
C LEU A 8 -28.96 -15.69 4.41
N SER A 9 -30.21 -16.05 4.67
CA SER A 9 -31.02 -15.46 5.73
C SER A 9 -30.72 -16.16 7.05
N PHE A 10 -29.92 -15.53 7.91
CA PHE A 10 -29.77 -15.97 9.30
C PHE A 10 -30.78 -15.22 10.17
N THR A 11 -31.83 -15.92 10.62
CA THR A 11 -32.59 -15.50 11.81
C THR A 11 -31.80 -15.92 13.04
N ALA A 12 -30.80 -15.12 13.39
CA ALA A 12 -30.09 -15.29 14.66
C ALA A 12 -30.95 -14.72 15.80
N PRO A 13 -31.03 -15.38 16.98
CA PRO A 13 -31.51 -14.72 18.19
C PRO A 13 -30.57 -13.53 18.46
N SER A 14 -31.16 -12.40 18.89
CA SER A 14 -30.45 -11.14 19.15
C SER A 14 -29.12 -11.36 19.87
N PHE A 15 -28.00 -11.16 19.18
CA PHE A 15 -26.68 -11.17 19.80
C PHE A 15 -26.31 -9.74 20.22
N LEU A 16 -25.90 -9.56 21.47
CA LEU A 16 -25.42 -8.29 21.98
C LEU A 16 -23.91 -8.19 21.76
N VAL A 17 -23.47 -7.20 20.98
CA VAL A 17 -22.10 -6.70 21.02
C VAL A 17 -22.18 -5.28 21.56
N ASN A 18 -21.61 -5.03 22.73
CA ASN A 18 -21.64 -3.73 23.42
C ASN A 18 -23.06 -3.14 23.63
N GLY A 19 -24.07 -3.96 23.93
CA GLY A 19 -25.39 -3.46 24.33
C GLY A 19 -26.37 -3.15 23.19
N ILE A 20 -26.04 -3.48 21.94
CA ILE A 20 -26.86 -3.16 20.76
C ILE A 20 -27.55 -4.43 20.23
N SER A 21 -28.87 -4.34 19.98
CA SER A 21 -29.69 -5.43 19.41
C SER A 21 -29.74 -5.35 17.89
N PHE A 22 -29.45 -6.47 17.19
CA PHE A 22 -29.49 -6.56 15.73
C PHE A 22 -30.76 -7.29 15.27
N MET A 23 -31.50 -6.71 14.30
CA MET A 23 -32.79 -7.27 13.82
C MET A 23 -32.75 -7.89 12.41
N SER A 24 -31.72 -7.65 11.59
CA SER A 24 -31.50 -8.39 10.33
C SER A 24 -30.21 -7.93 9.65
N LEU A 25 -29.46 -8.88 9.10
CA LEU A 25 -28.26 -8.67 8.28
C LEU A 25 -28.55 -9.25 6.89
N LEU A 26 -28.50 -8.42 5.85
CA LEU A 26 -28.48 -8.90 4.46
C LEU A 26 -27.09 -8.64 3.89
N LEU A 27 -26.38 -9.71 3.55
CA LEU A 27 -25.05 -9.69 2.95
C LEU A 27 -25.20 -10.05 1.46
N VAL A 28 -24.82 -9.14 0.57
CA VAL A 28 -24.73 -9.41 -0.87
C VAL A 28 -23.28 -9.23 -1.28
N ILE A 29 -22.64 -10.32 -1.68
CA ILE A 29 -21.25 -10.34 -2.13
C ILE A 29 -21.25 -10.36 -3.67
N SER A 30 -20.52 -9.44 -4.27
CA SER A 30 -20.13 -9.46 -5.68
C SER A 30 -18.60 -9.48 -5.79
N ASP A 31 -18.07 -9.77 -6.98
CA ASP A 31 -16.63 -10.01 -7.21
C ASP A 31 -15.71 -8.84 -6.78
N THR A 32 -16.24 -7.62 -6.60
CA THR A 32 -15.48 -6.43 -6.20
C THR A 32 -16.15 -5.60 -5.10
N THR A 33 -17.34 -5.97 -4.62
CA THR A 33 -18.08 -5.14 -3.67
C THR A 33 -18.94 -5.98 -2.73
N ILE A 34 -18.85 -5.68 -1.43
CA ILE A 34 -19.72 -6.23 -0.39
C ILE A 34 -20.78 -5.18 -0.07
N PHE A 35 -22.04 -5.49 -0.34
CA PHE A 35 -23.17 -4.70 0.12
C PHE A 35 -23.69 -5.28 1.43
N ILE A 36 -23.57 -4.50 2.50
CA ILE A 36 -24.15 -4.82 3.80
C ILE A 36 -25.35 -3.92 4.02
N ARG A 37 -26.56 -4.49 4.03
CA ARG A 37 -27.76 -3.74 4.43
C ARG A 37 -28.01 -3.96 5.91
N LEU A 38 -27.74 -2.93 6.70
CA LEU A 38 -27.97 -2.89 8.14
C LEU A 38 -29.21 -2.01 8.40
N ASN A 39 -30.22 -2.55 9.08
CA ASN A 39 -31.41 -1.78 9.46
C ASN A 39 -31.12 -0.96 10.73
N PHE A 40 -30.40 0.16 10.59
CA PHE A 40 -30.22 1.14 11.67
C PHE A 40 -31.28 2.23 11.62
N LYS A 41 -31.80 2.64 12.79
CA LYS A 41 -32.73 3.76 12.91
C LYS A 41 -32.05 5.12 12.72
N TYR A 42 -30.72 5.20 12.88
CA TYR A 42 -29.86 6.34 12.55
C TYR A 42 -28.40 5.88 12.32
N SER A 43 -27.72 6.58 11.42
CA SER A 43 -26.27 6.56 11.08
C SER A 43 -25.80 5.60 10.00
N TYR A 44 -25.27 6.21 8.92
CA TYR A 44 -24.59 5.58 7.79
C TYR A 44 -23.32 4.86 8.26
N VAL A 45 -23.13 3.61 7.85
CA VAL A 45 -21.86 2.89 8.02
C VAL A 45 -21.00 3.19 6.79
N PHE A 46 -19.97 4.02 6.95
CA PHE A 46 -18.93 4.18 5.93
C PHE A 46 -18.03 2.94 5.96
N LEU A 47 -18.20 2.05 4.99
CA LEU A 47 -17.19 1.04 4.69
C LEU A 47 -16.04 1.74 3.95
N PHE A 48 -14.96 2.06 4.65
CA PHE A 48 -13.71 2.43 4.00
C PHE A 48 -13.09 1.14 3.44
N CYS A 49 -13.16 0.94 2.13
CA CYS A 49 -12.29 -0.01 1.46
C CYS A 49 -10.87 0.59 1.48
N MET A 50 -9.97 -0.01 2.25
CA MET A 50 -8.60 0.46 2.37
C MET A 50 -7.86 0.21 1.04
N SER A 51 -7.42 1.26 0.36
CA SER A 51 -6.74 1.13 -0.93
C SER A 51 -5.35 0.51 -0.77
N LYS A 52 -5.08 -0.55 -1.53
CA LYS A 52 -3.76 -1.20 -1.61
C LYS A 52 -2.82 -0.36 -2.47
N ILE A 53 -1.72 0.07 -1.87
CA ILE A 53 -0.73 0.95 -2.50
C ILE A 53 0.56 0.19 -2.79
N LEU A 54 1.08 0.32 -4.01
CA LEU A 54 2.37 -0.24 -4.41
C LEU A 54 3.39 0.89 -4.67
N PHE A 55 4.51 0.87 -3.96
CA PHE A 55 5.64 1.77 -4.22
C PHE A 55 6.76 1.04 -4.98
N VAL A 56 7.11 1.51 -6.17
CA VAL A 56 8.17 0.89 -7.00
C VAL A 56 9.33 1.87 -7.17
N CYS A 57 10.56 1.43 -6.92
CA CYS A 57 11.75 2.18 -7.34
C CYS A 57 12.72 1.27 -8.11
N HIS A 58 13.96 1.71 -8.37
CA HIS A 58 14.89 0.91 -9.16
C HIS A 58 15.27 -0.43 -8.49
N ALA A 59 15.76 -0.40 -7.24
CA ALA A 59 16.36 -1.57 -6.59
C ALA A 59 15.69 -1.97 -5.25
N ASN A 60 14.57 -1.33 -4.87
CA ASN A 60 13.86 -1.58 -3.61
C ASN A 60 14.71 -1.50 -2.33
N VAL A 61 15.77 -0.70 -2.32
CA VAL A 61 16.68 -0.53 -1.18
C VAL A 61 16.62 0.84 -0.52
N GLY A 62 15.80 1.76 -1.05
CA GLY A 62 15.78 3.16 -0.64
C GLY A 62 14.42 3.82 -0.81
N ARG A 63 14.24 4.55 -1.91
CA ARG A 63 13.05 5.39 -2.21
C ARG A 63 11.71 4.72 -1.90
N SER A 64 11.46 3.53 -2.42
CA SER A 64 10.20 2.80 -2.24
C SER A 64 10.02 2.25 -0.82
N GLN A 65 11.10 1.84 -0.15
CA GLN A 65 11.07 1.36 1.24
C GLN A 65 10.70 2.49 2.20
N MET A 66 11.29 3.67 2.00
CA MET A 66 10.94 4.88 2.74
C MET A 66 9.47 5.26 2.51
N ALA A 67 9.00 5.19 1.26
CA ALA A 67 7.60 5.52 0.93
C ALA A 67 6.59 4.55 1.57
N GLU A 68 6.85 3.24 1.50
CA GLU A 68 6.04 2.22 2.19
C GLU A 68 5.97 2.47 3.70
N ALA A 69 7.13 2.71 4.31
CA ALA A 69 7.23 2.94 5.75
C ALA A 69 6.47 4.19 6.17
N TYR A 70 6.61 5.30 5.44
CA TYR A 70 5.86 6.52 5.71
C TYR A 70 4.35 6.32 5.55
N TYR A 71 3.90 5.66 4.48
CA TYR A 71 2.47 5.48 4.23
C TYR A 71 1.84 4.65 5.35
N ASN A 72 2.42 3.50 5.66
CA ASN A 72 1.91 2.60 6.70
C ASN A 72 1.97 3.25 8.09
N PHE A 73 3.01 4.04 8.38
CA PHE A 73 3.12 4.78 9.63
C PHE A 73 2.05 5.87 9.77
N LEU A 74 1.88 6.71 8.74
CA LEU A 74 0.95 7.84 8.77
C LEU A 74 -0.52 7.41 8.74
N THR A 75 -0.83 6.29 8.08
CA THR A 75 -2.20 5.74 8.00
C THR A 75 -2.51 4.74 9.12
N ASN A 76 -1.52 4.38 9.94
CA ASN A 76 -1.61 3.29 10.91
C ASN A 76 -2.17 1.99 10.27
N SER A 77 -1.67 1.65 9.08
CA SER A 77 -2.15 0.55 8.25
C SER A 77 -1.02 -0.37 7.78
N LYS A 78 -1.39 -1.40 7.00
CA LYS A 78 -0.46 -2.28 6.28
C LYS A 78 -0.85 -2.38 4.80
N ASP A 79 -1.41 -1.31 4.25
CA ASP A 79 -1.94 -1.33 2.88
C ASP A 79 -0.91 -0.94 1.83
N ALA A 80 0.22 -0.36 2.24
CA ALA A 80 1.34 -0.14 1.35
C ALA A 80 2.31 -1.32 1.37
N VAL A 81 2.76 -1.69 0.16
CA VAL A 81 3.89 -2.58 -0.08
C VAL A 81 4.85 -1.91 -1.06
N SER A 82 6.13 -2.28 -1.01
CA SER A 82 7.14 -1.82 -1.95
C SER A 82 7.83 -2.94 -2.69
N ALA A 83 8.30 -2.60 -3.89
CA ALA A 83 9.09 -3.48 -4.74
C ALA A 83 10.10 -2.68 -5.58
N GLY A 84 10.88 -3.38 -6.39
CA GLY A 84 11.94 -2.80 -7.21
C GLY A 84 11.87 -3.30 -8.63
N ASN A 85 12.25 -2.43 -9.55
CA ASN A 85 12.13 -2.68 -10.98
C ASN A 85 13.22 -3.59 -11.55
N MET A 86 14.36 -3.68 -10.88
CA MET A 86 15.45 -4.57 -11.29
C MET A 86 15.08 -6.03 -11.02
N LEU A 87 15.46 -6.93 -11.93
CA LEU A 87 15.32 -8.38 -11.72
C LEU A 87 16.33 -8.89 -10.68
N ASP A 88 15.95 -9.95 -9.97
CA ASP A 88 16.83 -10.68 -9.05
C ASP A 88 17.35 -9.84 -7.87
N ILE A 89 16.54 -8.88 -7.41
CA ILE A 89 16.88 -7.99 -6.30
C ILE A 89 17.15 -8.78 -5.01
N GLU A 90 16.37 -9.81 -4.75
CA GLU A 90 16.44 -10.64 -3.54
C GLU A 90 17.83 -11.26 -3.36
N ASN A 91 18.46 -11.68 -4.46
CA ASN A 91 19.80 -12.26 -4.46
C ASN A 91 20.91 -11.18 -4.45
N ARG A 92 20.68 -10.05 -5.14
CA ARG A 92 21.65 -8.94 -5.24
C ARG A 92 21.73 -8.10 -3.97
N TYR A 93 20.61 -7.95 -3.26
CA TYR A 93 20.47 -7.12 -2.07
C TYR A 93 19.77 -7.91 -0.95
N PRO A 94 20.52 -8.72 -0.18
CA PRO A 94 19.94 -9.56 0.87
C PRO A 94 19.35 -8.75 2.04
N LYS A 95 19.72 -7.47 2.17
CA LYS A 95 19.25 -6.56 3.22
C LYS A 95 19.31 -5.11 2.75
N LEU A 96 18.63 -4.22 3.48
CA LEU A 96 18.70 -2.79 3.25
C LEU A 96 20.08 -2.20 3.63
N PRO A 97 20.55 -1.17 2.92
CA PRO A 97 21.74 -0.41 3.31
C PRO A 97 21.56 0.22 4.69
N CYS A 98 22.57 0.10 5.56
CA CYS A 98 22.53 0.67 6.91
C CYS A 98 22.29 2.19 6.88
N THR A 99 22.76 2.89 5.84
CA THR A 99 22.52 4.32 5.65
C THR A 99 21.03 4.65 5.56
N ILE A 100 20.25 3.87 4.81
CA ILE A 100 18.80 4.07 4.66
C ILE A 100 18.07 3.67 5.95
N VAL A 101 18.49 2.58 6.60
CA VAL A 101 17.91 2.17 7.89
C VAL A 101 18.11 3.25 8.94
N ASN A 102 19.32 3.77 9.08
CA ASN A 102 19.63 4.86 10.03
C ASN A 102 18.85 6.13 9.71
N LEU A 103 18.72 6.46 8.42
CA LEU A 103 18.00 7.65 7.96
C LEU A 103 16.51 7.64 8.34
N MET A 104 15.87 6.47 8.31
CA MET A 104 14.48 6.31 8.74
C MET A 104 14.33 6.18 10.26
N SER A 105 15.32 5.61 10.94
CA SER A 105 15.37 5.58 12.41
C SER A 105 15.42 6.99 13.02
N GLU A 106 16.00 7.99 12.35
CA GLU A 106 15.95 9.40 12.79
C GLU A 106 14.51 9.93 12.95
N GLU A 107 13.57 9.41 12.16
CA GLU A 107 12.15 9.78 12.21
C GLU A 107 11.35 8.89 13.19
N GLY A 108 12.01 7.95 13.87
CA GLY A 108 11.34 6.97 14.73
C GLY A 108 10.63 5.85 13.96
N ILE A 109 10.94 5.65 12.68
CA ILE A 109 10.31 4.64 11.81
C ILE A 109 11.36 3.62 11.35
N PRO A 110 11.74 2.63 12.18
CA PRO A 110 12.75 1.65 11.81
C PRO A 110 12.23 0.72 10.70
N ILE A 111 13.02 0.54 9.64
CA ILE A 111 12.68 -0.32 8.49
C ILE A 111 13.55 -1.57 8.38
N ASN A 112 14.27 -1.93 9.44
CA ASN A 112 15.26 -3.02 9.45
C ASN A 112 14.68 -4.42 9.12
N SER A 113 13.37 -4.61 9.30
CA SER A 113 12.65 -5.86 9.00
C SER A 113 12.22 -5.96 7.54
N GLN A 114 12.23 -4.86 6.78
CA GLN A 114 11.90 -4.86 5.36
C GLN A 114 13.01 -5.52 4.55
N LYS A 115 12.60 -6.21 3.47
CA LYS A 115 13.52 -6.88 2.55
C LYS A 115 13.33 -6.35 1.13
N PRO A 116 14.44 -6.08 0.41
CA PRO A 116 14.39 -5.81 -1.02
C PRO A 116 13.70 -6.95 -1.77
N LYS A 117 12.83 -6.60 -2.71
CA LYS A 117 12.15 -7.57 -3.59
C LYS A 117 11.91 -7.02 -4.99
N THR A 118 11.84 -7.93 -5.96
CA THR A 118 11.52 -7.62 -7.35
C THR A 118 10.02 -7.38 -7.52
N VAL A 119 9.64 -6.40 -8.33
CA VAL A 119 8.24 -6.13 -8.67
C VAL A 119 7.72 -7.23 -9.60
N THR A 120 6.53 -7.73 -9.30
CA THR A 120 5.89 -8.78 -10.10
C THR A 120 4.56 -8.28 -10.70
N PRO A 121 4.08 -8.90 -11.79
CA PRO A 121 2.76 -8.58 -12.35
C PRO A 121 1.64 -8.69 -11.32
N GLU A 122 1.68 -9.72 -10.46
CA GLU A 122 0.66 -9.95 -9.44
C GLU A 122 0.58 -8.78 -8.45
N MET A 123 1.71 -8.17 -8.08
CA MET A 123 1.73 -6.98 -7.23
C MET A 123 1.01 -5.79 -7.89
N VAL A 124 1.17 -5.63 -9.20
CA VAL A 124 0.51 -4.57 -9.99
C VAL A 124 -0.99 -4.86 -10.13
N ASP A 125 -1.36 -6.13 -10.27
CA ASP A 125 -2.75 -6.56 -10.40
C ASP A 125 -3.55 -6.34 -9.10
N VAL A 126 -2.97 -6.66 -7.94
CA VAL A 126 -3.66 -6.55 -6.65
C VAL A 126 -3.68 -5.14 -6.06
N CYS A 127 -2.79 -4.25 -6.50
CA CYS A 127 -2.78 -2.87 -6.01
C CYS A 127 -3.90 -2.04 -6.65
N ASP A 128 -4.43 -1.05 -5.92
CA ASP A 128 -5.37 -0.07 -6.46
C ASP A 128 -4.61 1.11 -7.10
N ARG A 129 -3.46 1.46 -6.53
CA ARG A 129 -2.60 2.54 -7.01
C ARG A 129 -1.14 2.18 -6.88
N MET A 130 -0.35 2.56 -7.89
CA MET A 130 1.09 2.35 -7.92
C MET A 130 1.81 3.69 -8.06
N TYR A 131 2.75 3.98 -7.17
CA TYR A 131 3.63 5.14 -7.23
C TYR A 131 5.04 4.71 -7.61
N VAL A 132 5.52 5.20 -8.76
CA VAL A 132 6.77 4.80 -9.38
C VAL A 132 7.81 5.90 -9.19
N LEU A 133 8.91 5.56 -8.53
CA LEU A 133 10.04 6.44 -8.21
C LEU A 133 11.28 6.10 -9.06
N CYS A 134 11.15 5.33 -10.14
CA CYS A 134 12.16 5.18 -11.21
C CYS A 134 11.83 6.08 -12.41
N PRO A 135 12.83 6.53 -13.20
CA PRO A 135 12.60 7.13 -14.52
C PRO A 135 11.80 6.17 -15.40
N ARG A 136 10.81 6.68 -16.14
CA ARG A 136 9.88 5.85 -16.92
C ARG A 136 10.59 4.93 -17.90
N GLU A 137 11.67 5.42 -18.49
CA GLU A 137 12.48 4.74 -19.50
C GLU A 137 13.28 3.56 -18.94
N GLN A 138 13.40 3.48 -17.61
CA GLN A 138 14.14 2.43 -16.91
C GLN A 138 13.21 1.42 -16.24
N CYS A 139 11.89 1.62 -16.31
CA CYS A 139 10.92 0.76 -15.64
C CYS A 139 10.46 -0.37 -16.60
N LEU A 140 10.05 -1.51 -16.05
CA LEU A 140 9.58 -2.69 -16.81
C LEU A 140 8.27 -2.37 -17.54
N ASP A 141 8.04 -3.00 -18.69
CA ASP A 141 6.89 -2.70 -19.56
C ASP A 141 5.54 -2.79 -18.84
N PHE A 142 5.31 -3.83 -18.03
CA PHE A 142 4.06 -3.99 -17.29
C PHE A 142 3.87 -2.94 -16.18
N VAL A 143 4.95 -2.32 -15.70
CA VAL A 143 4.88 -1.17 -14.77
C VAL A 143 4.52 0.10 -15.52
N VAL A 144 5.16 0.33 -16.66
CA VAL A 144 5.00 1.56 -17.47
C VAL A 144 3.62 1.64 -18.11
N ASN A 145 3.08 0.50 -18.55
CA ASN A 145 1.80 0.39 -19.26
C ASN A 145 0.58 0.26 -18.33
N SER A 146 0.79 0.20 -17.02
CA SER A 146 -0.32 0.13 -16.06
C SER A 146 -0.96 1.50 -15.85
N GLU A 147 -2.28 1.60 -16.02
CA GLU A 147 -3.07 2.82 -15.72
C GLU A 147 -3.03 3.21 -14.24
N LYS A 148 -2.68 2.25 -13.37
CA LYS A 148 -2.51 2.45 -11.93
C LYS A 148 -1.24 3.23 -11.59
N ALA A 149 -0.30 3.36 -12.53
CA ALA A 149 1.02 3.95 -12.32
C ALA A 149 1.03 5.49 -12.29
N VAL A 150 1.61 6.07 -11.24
CA VAL A 150 1.90 7.50 -11.12
C VAL A 150 3.39 7.70 -10.91
N PHE A 151 4.02 8.48 -11.78
CA PHE A 151 5.44 8.70 -11.73
C PHE A 151 5.79 9.89 -10.83
N TRP A 152 6.60 9.64 -9.81
CA TRP A 152 7.12 10.64 -8.90
C TRP A 152 8.56 10.97 -9.22
N ASN A 153 8.81 12.24 -9.56
CA ASN A 153 10.16 12.74 -9.76
C ASN A 153 10.88 12.94 -8.42
N VAL A 154 11.56 11.89 -7.96
CA VAL A 154 12.39 11.88 -6.75
C VAL A 154 13.80 11.40 -7.11
N LYS A 155 14.80 12.23 -6.81
CA LYS A 155 16.21 11.91 -7.05
C LYS A 155 16.62 10.66 -6.27
N ASP A 156 17.51 9.86 -6.85
CA ASP A 156 18.07 8.70 -6.17
C ASP A 156 18.99 9.15 -5.01
N PRO A 157 18.81 8.63 -3.79
CA PRO A 157 19.72 8.90 -2.67
C PRO A 157 21.06 8.16 -2.78
N TYR A 158 21.31 7.38 -3.84
CA TYR A 158 22.59 6.72 -4.05
C TYR A 158 23.73 7.73 -4.28
N ASN A 159 24.86 7.51 -3.60
CA ASN A 159 26.11 8.28 -3.74
C ASN A 159 25.99 9.80 -3.53
N VAL A 160 25.03 10.24 -2.70
CA VAL A 160 24.94 11.65 -2.24
C VAL A 160 25.32 11.77 -0.77
N THR A 161 25.54 13.00 -0.30
CA THR A 161 25.79 13.27 1.11
C THR A 161 24.59 12.90 1.98
N PHE A 162 24.83 12.55 3.24
CA PHE A 162 23.76 12.17 4.17
C PHE A 162 22.72 13.29 4.38
N GLU A 163 23.14 14.56 4.37
CA GLU A 163 22.24 15.71 4.41
C GLU A 163 21.30 15.76 3.18
N ASN A 164 21.83 15.46 1.99
CA ASN A 164 21.01 15.37 0.78
C ASN A 164 20.07 14.15 0.82
N MET A 165 20.47 13.04 1.45
CA MET A 165 19.57 11.92 1.70
C MET A 165 18.37 12.34 2.57
N ARG A 166 18.58 13.14 3.63
CA ARG A 166 17.47 13.71 4.43
C ARG A 166 16.52 14.55 3.57
N LYS A 167 17.03 15.43 2.73
CA LYS A 167 16.19 16.23 1.80
C LYS A 167 15.37 15.33 0.86
N ILE A 168 15.94 14.22 0.39
CA ILE A 168 15.23 13.24 -0.44
C ILE A 168 14.16 12.50 0.37
N ARG A 169 14.49 12.03 1.58
CA ARG A 169 13.56 11.42 2.53
C ARG A 169 12.35 12.34 2.79
N ASP A 170 12.61 13.59 3.13
CA ASP A 170 11.56 14.57 3.45
C ASP A 170 10.69 14.88 2.22
N LYS A 171 11.28 14.86 1.01
CA LYS A 171 10.51 14.97 -0.25
C LYS A 171 9.60 13.76 -0.46
N ILE A 172 10.06 12.56 -0.15
CA ILE A 172 9.25 11.33 -0.21
C ILE A 172 8.10 11.44 0.78
N ARG A 173 8.38 11.85 2.02
CA ARG A 173 7.35 12.06 3.05
C ARG A 173 6.24 12.98 2.56
N LYS A 174 6.57 14.17 2.03
CA LYS A 174 5.58 15.11 1.49
C LYS A 174 4.76 14.53 0.33
N LYS A 175 5.37 13.70 -0.51
CA LYS A 175 4.67 13.01 -1.60
C LYS A 175 3.71 11.96 -1.07
N VAL A 176 4.10 11.20 -0.05
CA VAL A 176 3.24 10.24 0.64
C VAL A 176 2.07 10.94 1.33
N GLU A 177 2.33 12.03 2.05
CA GLU A 177 1.29 12.84 2.70
C GLU A 177 0.26 13.39 1.71
N SER A 178 0.63 13.63 0.44
CA SER A 178 -0.29 14.11 -0.59
C SER A 178 -1.24 13.05 -1.17
N VAL A 179 -1.08 11.78 -0.79
CA VAL A 179 -1.85 10.65 -1.34
C VAL A 179 -2.51 9.77 -0.27
N ILE A 180 -2.48 10.24 0.98
CA ILE A 180 -3.29 9.72 2.09
C ILE A 180 -4.59 10.52 2.13
#